data_AF-A0A945BI98-F1
#
_entry.id   AF-A0A945BI98-F1
#
_cell.length_a   1.000
_cell.length_b   1.000
_cell.length_c   1.000
_cell.angle_alpha   90.00
_cell.angle_beta   90.00
_cell.angle_gamma   90.00
#
_symmetry.space_group_name_H-M   'P 1'
#
loop_
_entity.id
_entity.type
_entity.pdbx_description
1 polymer ?
#
loop_
_entity_poly.entity_id
_entity_poly.type
_entity_poly.pdbx_seq_one_letter_code
_entity_poly.pdbx_strand_id
1 'polypeptide(L)'
;MIAILLLVALMALRVWDPGPLETVRLKTFDFYQQLKPRPIPADSKVVIVDLDEKSLKEVGQWPWPRSTIRDLTLKLFQLGVRVVGFDIMFPEADRMSGSLVAKSLPGLDPQLKRQLSAMTSNDQLLGSIIKQASAHWKKGFGVVVGQSGLNEEREYLDRKPLRSKVYQRQMRGAPKPYVWAPAFPGLLRNVLPIEKDAAGHGLLNLSPEIDGIVRRVPAFFRLDKKLYPTLAVEVMRVYSG
;
A
#
# COMPACT_ATOMS: atom_id res chain seq x y z
N MET A 1 36.75 -18.03 -31.05
CA MET A 1 36.37 -18.97 -29.97
C MET A 1 36.58 -18.38 -28.58
N ILE A 2 37.77 -17.85 -28.24
CA ILE A 2 38.06 -17.27 -26.90
C ILE A 2 37.08 -16.17 -26.48
N ALA A 3 36.78 -15.21 -27.36
CA ALA A 3 35.85 -14.12 -27.03
C ALA A 3 34.42 -14.62 -26.71
N ILE A 4 33.96 -15.67 -27.41
CA ILE A 4 32.64 -16.27 -27.17
C ILE A 4 32.64 -17.00 -25.82
N LEU A 5 33.70 -17.75 -25.52
CA LEU A 5 33.84 -18.42 -24.22
C LEU A 5 33.88 -17.41 -23.07
N LEU A 6 34.60 -16.31 -23.23
CA LEU A 6 34.67 -15.24 -22.24
C LEU A 6 33.30 -14.57 -22.06
N LEU A 7 32.59 -14.27 -23.14
CA LEU A 7 31.24 -13.71 -23.07
C LEU A 7 30.29 -14.65 -22.33
N VAL A 8 30.28 -15.94 -22.67
CA VAL A 8 29.44 -16.95 -22.01
C VAL A 8 29.79 -17.06 -20.53
N ALA A 9 31.08 -17.04 -20.18
CA ALA A 9 31.52 -17.07 -18.78
C ALA A 9 31.06 -15.83 -18.00
N LEU A 10 31.19 -14.63 -18.57
CA LEU A 10 30.73 -13.39 -17.94
C LEU A 10 29.20 -13.33 -17.83
N MET A 11 28.47 -13.84 -18.84
CA MET A 11 27.03 -13.98 -18.78
C MET A 11 26.61 -14.95 -17.69
N ALA A 12 27.27 -16.11 -17.57
CA ALA A 12 27.01 -17.07 -16.50
C ALA A 12 27.28 -16.46 -15.12
N LEU A 13 28.40 -15.74 -14.95
CA LEU A 13 28.73 -15.02 -13.72
C LEU A 13 27.69 -13.95 -13.38
N ARG A 14 27.19 -13.22 -14.39
CA ARG A 14 26.11 -12.24 -14.23
C ARG A 14 24.77 -12.87 -13.88
N VAL A 15 24.46 -14.04 -14.42
CA VAL A 15 23.23 -14.79 -14.09
C VAL A 15 23.31 -15.37 -12.69
N TRP A 16 24.49 -15.83 -12.25
CA TRP A 16 24.71 -16.33 -10.89
C TRP A 16 24.71 -15.22 -9.85
N ASP A 17 25.28 -14.05 -10.19
CA ASP A 17 25.25 -12.81 -9.41
C ASP A 17 25.63 -12.99 -7.92
N PRO A 18 26.81 -13.57 -7.61
CA PRO A 18 27.18 -13.88 -6.23
C PRO A 18 27.25 -12.61 -5.36
N GLY A 19 27.00 -12.75 -4.05
CA GLY A 19 26.87 -11.64 -3.10
C GLY A 19 27.93 -10.52 -3.19
N PRO A 20 29.24 -10.81 -3.35
CA PRO A 20 30.25 -9.76 -3.53
C PRO A 20 30.06 -8.95 -4.82
N LEU A 21 29.72 -9.61 -5.93
CA LEU A 21 29.46 -8.96 -7.22
C LEU A 21 28.19 -8.11 -7.15
N GLU A 22 27.14 -8.65 -6.54
CA GLU A 22 25.90 -7.91 -6.28
C GLU A 22 26.17 -6.66 -5.44
N THR A 23 26.96 -6.79 -4.36
CA THR A 23 27.30 -5.66 -3.47
C THR A 23 28.02 -4.54 -4.23
N VAL A 24 29.06 -4.88 -5.00
CA VAL A 24 29.80 -3.89 -5.81
C VAL A 24 28.86 -3.17 -6.79
N ARG A 25 27.96 -3.91 -7.44
CA ARG A 25 26.96 -3.33 -8.35
C ARG A 25 26.03 -2.36 -7.62
N LEU A 26 25.50 -2.75 -6.46
CA LEU A 26 24.56 -1.93 -5.70
C LEU A 26 25.22 -0.65 -5.17
N LYS A 27 26.45 -0.74 -4.65
CA LYS A 27 27.21 0.45 -4.24
C LYS A 27 27.54 1.37 -5.41
N THR A 28 27.87 0.80 -6.57
CA THR A 28 28.08 1.57 -7.80
C THR A 28 26.80 2.31 -8.20
N PHE A 29 25.64 1.64 -8.13
CA PHE A 29 24.35 2.26 -8.39
C PHE A 29 24.07 3.43 -7.43
N ASP A 30 24.29 3.25 -6.13
CA ASP A 30 24.10 4.30 -5.12
C ASP A 30 25.00 5.51 -5.38
N PHE A 31 26.26 5.26 -5.72
CA PHE A 31 27.21 6.31 -6.08
C PHE A 31 26.71 7.13 -7.28
N TYR A 32 26.19 6.48 -8.32
CA TYR A 32 25.57 7.18 -9.45
C TYR A 32 24.34 8.00 -9.04
N GLN A 33 23.48 7.47 -8.15
CA GLN A 33 22.30 8.21 -7.67
C GLN A 33 22.69 9.44 -6.84
N GLN A 34 23.78 9.38 -6.08
CA GLN A 34 24.30 10.51 -5.31
C GLN A 34 24.97 11.55 -6.20
N LEU A 35 25.76 11.12 -7.19
CA LEU A 35 26.43 12.02 -8.13
C LEU A 35 25.45 12.76 -9.06
N LYS A 36 24.40 12.06 -9.50
CA LYS A 36 23.45 12.60 -10.47
C LYS A 36 22.01 12.26 -10.04
N PRO A 37 21.53 12.89 -8.96
CA PRO A 37 20.17 12.64 -8.48
C PRO A 37 19.15 12.99 -9.56
N ARG A 38 18.09 12.17 -9.66
CA ARG A 38 17.01 12.44 -10.60
C ARG A 38 16.28 13.72 -10.17
N PRO A 39 16.16 14.74 -11.05
CA PRO A 39 15.38 15.92 -10.72
C PRO A 39 13.90 15.55 -10.61
N ILE A 40 13.21 16.16 -9.65
CA ILE A 40 11.75 16.04 -9.55
C ILE A 40 11.15 16.85 -10.71
N PRO A 41 10.30 16.24 -11.57
CA PRO A 41 9.66 16.97 -12.65
C PRO A 41 8.80 18.12 -12.10
N ALA A 42 8.96 19.32 -12.65
CA ALA A 42 8.23 20.51 -12.21
C ALA A 42 6.70 20.39 -12.41
N ASP A 43 6.27 19.53 -13.34
CA ASP A 43 4.88 19.25 -13.67
C ASP A 43 4.31 17.99 -12.99
N SER A 44 5.04 17.46 -11.99
CA SER A 44 4.61 16.29 -11.21
C SER A 44 3.17 16.46 -10.69
N LYS A 45 2.32 15.47 -11.01
CA LYS A 45 0.93 15.40 -10.52
C LYS A 45 0.81 14.67 -9.19
N VAL A 46 1.95 14.33 -8.57
CA VAL A 46 2.02 13.57 -7.32
C VAL A 46 2.42 14.50 -6.19
N VAL A 47 1.64 14.47 -5.12
CA VAL A 47 1.94 15.15 -3.85
C VAL A 47 2.03 14.09 -2.77
N ILE A 48 3.08 14.15 -1.96
CA ILE A 48 3.27 13.29 -0.80
C ILE A 48 2.89 14.10 0.43
N VAL A 49 2.00 13.56 1.25
CA VAL A 49 1.63 14.12 2.55
C VAL A 49 2.33 13.26 3.60
N ASP A 50 3.41 13.78 4.14
CA ASP A 50 4.20 13.08 5.15
C ASP A 50 3.62 13.30 6.55
N LEU A 51 3.87 12.34 7.44
CA LEU A 51 3.39 12.34 8.82
C LEU A 51 4.60 12.44 9.75
N ASP A 52 4.98 13.68 10.03
CA ASP A 52 6.21 14.03 10.74
C ASP A 52 5.94 14.54 12.17
N GLU A 53 7.03 14.79 12.91
CA GLU A 53 6.98 15.33 14.28
C GLU A 53 6.21 16.66 14.37
N LYS A 54 6.30 17.50 13.34
CA LYS A 54 5.54 18.75 13.28
C LYS A 54 4.04 18.47 13.23
N SER A 55 3.63 17.56 12.36
CA SER A 55 2.23 17.12 12.21
C SER A 55 1.71 16.48 13.49
N LEU A 56 2.52 15.66 14.17
CA LEU A 56 2.15 15.06 15.47
C LEU A 56 2.00 16.09 16.58
N LYS A 57 2.83 17.14 16.58
CA LYS A 57 2.70 18.24 17.54
C LYS A 57 1.43 19.07 17.31
N GLU A 58 1.02 19.25 16.06
CA GLU A 58 -0.17 20.03 15.70
C GLU A 58 -1.49 19.25 15.87
N VAL A 59 -1.52 17.96 15.48
CA VAL A 59 -2.74 17.14 15.43
C VAL A 59 -2.90 16.22 16.64
N GLY A 60 -1.77 15.78 17.22
CA GLY A 60 -1.72 14.83 18.33
C GLY A 60 -1.00 13.52 17.96
N GLN A 61 -0.94 12.62 18.93
CA GLN A 61 -0.18 11.37 18.84
C GLN A 61 -0.78 10.39 17.81
N TRP A 62 0.08 9.71 17.06
CA TRP A 62 -0.28 8.58 16.21
C TRP A 62 -0.55 7.31 17.02
N PRO A 63 -1.53 6.44 16.67
CA PRO A 63 -2.41 6.52 15.51
C PRO A 63 -3.53 7.54 15.67
N TRP A 64 -3.74 8.36 14.64
CA TRP A 64 -4.85 9.30 14.62
C TRP A 64 -6.21 8.59 14.52
N PRO A 65 -7.27 9.17 15.11
CA PRO A 65 -8.64 8.72 14.87
C PRO A 65 -8.99 8.71 13.39
N ARG A 66 -9.77 7.73 12.93
CA ARG A 66 -10.21 7.62 11.53
C ARG A 66 -11.13 8.77 11.13
N SER A 67 -11.74 9.46 12.08
CA SER A 67 -12.42 10.74 11.86
C SER A 67 -11.46 11.85 11.40
N THR A 68 -10.26 11.95 11.99
CA THR A 68 -9.21 12.88 11.55
C THR A 68 -8.69 12.52 10.16
N ILE A 69 -8.47 11.22 9.90
CA ILE A 69 -8.06 10.74 8.56
C ILE A 69 -9.14 11.02 7.52
N ARG A 70 -10.43 10.87 7.88
CA ARG A 70 -11.56 11.25 7.03
C ARG A 70 -11.49 12.74 6.68
N ASP A 71 -11.27 13.61 7.65
CA ASP A 71 -11.25 15.06 7.43
C ASP A 71 -10.07 15.49 6.56
N LEU A 72 -8.89 14.90 6.78
CA LEU A 72 -7.74 15.07 5.90
C LEU A 72 -8.08 14.65 4.46
N THR A 73 -8.68 13.46 4.30
CA THR A 73 -9.07 12.91 3.00
C THR A 73 -10.07 13.81 2.28
N LEU A 74 -11.09 14.29 2.99
CA LEU A 74 -12.08 15.22 2.46
C LEU A 74 -11.42 16.51 1.99
N LYS A 75 -10.49 17.06 2.79
CA LYS A 75 -9.76 18.29 2.44
C LYS A 75 -8.89 18.10 1.19
N LEU A 76 -8.24 16.94 1.03
CA LEU A 76 -7.48 16.62 -0.18
C LEU A 76 -8.38 16.62 -1.43
N PHE A 77 -9.57 16.01 -1.34
CA PHE A 77 -10.53 16.05 -2.45
C PHE A 77 -11.03 17.47 -2.75
N GLN A 78 -11.27 18.29 -1.73
CA GLN A 78 -11.65 19.70 -1.90
C GLN A 78 -10.54 20.53 -2.57
N LEU A 79 -9.28 20.17 -2.34
CA LEU A 79 -8.11 20.78 -3.02
C LEU A 79 -7.89 20.27 -4.44
N GLY A 80 -8.75 19.38 -4.95
CA GLY A 80 -8.69 18.87 -6.32
C GLY A 80 -7.83 17.62 -6.51
N VAL A 81 -7.38 16.98 -5.41
CA VAL A 81 -6.73 15.66 -5.51
C VAL A 81 -7.74 14.66 -6.05
N ARG A 82 -7.37 13.94 -7.10
CA ARG A 82 -8.24 12.93 -7.74
C ARG A 82 -8.16 11.58 -7.05
N VAL A 83 -6.95 11.11 -6.76
CA VAL A 83 -6.73 9.81 -6.12
C VAL A 83 -5.91 9.98 -4.86
N VAL A 84 -6.40 9.42 -3.75
CA VAL A 84 -5.68 9.37 -2.47
C VAL A 84 -5.20 7.93 -2.25
N GLY A 85 -3.89 7.74 -2.14
CA GLY A 85 -3.28 6.47 -1.76
C GLY A 85 -2.83 6.52 -0.30
N PHE A 86 -3.26 5.57 0.51
CA PHE A 86 -2.77 5.44 1.89
C PHE A 86 -1.58 4.48 1.93
N ASP A 87 -0.39 5.01 2.20
CA ASP A 87 0.79 4.22 2.63
C ASP A 87 0.70 3.86 4.12
N ILE A 88 -0.49 3.44 4.53
CA ILE A 88 -0.87 3.12 5.91
C ILE A 88 -1.91 2.00 5.82
N MET A 89 -1.89 1.10 6.79
CA MET A 89 -2.88 0.03 6.93
C MET A 89 -3.80 0.30 8.11
N PHE A 90 -5.06 -0.11 7.97
CA PHE A 90 -6.11 -0.03 8.98
C PHE A 90 -6.63 -1.44 9.34
N PRO A 91 -5.76 -2.37 9.84
CA PRO A 91 -6.16 -3.76 10.05
C PRO A 91 -7.12 -3.97 11.22
N GLU A 92 -7.13 -3.02 12.16
CA GLU A 92 -7.88 -3.09 13.40
C GLU A 92 -8.85 -1.91 13.52
N ALA A 93 -9.92 -2.13 14.29
CA ALA A 93 -10.94 -1.14 14.55
C ALA A 93 -10.34 0.07 15.29
N ASP A 94 -10.81 1.26 14.95
CA ASP A 94 -10.36 2.48 15.60
C ASP A 94 -10.80 2.51 17.08
N ARG A 95 -9.81 2.43 17.97
CA ARG A 95 -9.96 2.48 19.43
C ARG A 95 -10.68 3.74 19.93
N MET A 96 -10.64 4.82 19.16
CA MET A 96 -11.31 6.09 19.48
C MET A 96 -12.77 6.14 18.99
N SER A 97 -13.29 5.05 18.42
CA SER A 97 -14.72 4.93 18.12
C SER A 97 -15.53 4.86 19.41
N GLY A 98 -16.69 5.53 19.44
CA GLY A 98 -17.53 5.64 20.64
C GLY A 98 -17.82 4.31 21.33
N SER A 99 -18.10 3.25 20.58
CA SER A 99 -18.36 1.90 21.12
C SER A 99 -17.15 1.23 21.78
N LEU A 100 -15.92 1.52 21.35
CA LEU A 100 -14.70 1.00 21.98
C LEU A 100 -14.30 1.86 23.17
N VAL A 101 -14.43 3.18 23.06
CA VAL A 101 -14.24 4.12 24.19
C VAL A 101 -15.16 3.74 25.34
N ALA A 102 -16.45 3.54 25.06
CA ALA A 102 -17.48 3.14 26.02
C ALA A 102 -17.20 1.79 26.72
N LYS A 103 -16.46 0.89 26.06
CA LYS A 103 -16.02 -0.38 26.65
C LYS A 103 -14.75 -0.24 27.49
N SER A 104 -13.86 0.66 27.10
CA SER A 104 -12.55 0.83 27.73
C SER A 104 -12.56 1.67 29.01
N LEU A 105 -13.53 2.59 29.16
CA LEU A 105 -13.59 3.50 30.28
C LEU A 105 -14.42 2.92 31.45
N PRO A 106 -13.81 2.70 32.63
CA PRO A 106 -14.52 2.26 33.82
C PRO A 106 -15.37 3.40 34.41
N GLY A 107 -16.49 3.05 35.05
CA GLY A 107 -17.32 4.02 35.78
C GLY A 107 -18.21 4.93 34.91
N LEU A 108 -18.31 4.68 33.60
CA LEU A 108 -19.24 5.39 32.73
C LEU A 108 -20.70 5.12 33.12
N ASP A 109 -21.49 6.18 33.17
CA ASP A 109 -22.95 6.11 33.33
C ASP A 109 -23.58 5.20 32.23
N PRO A 110 -24.53 4.32 32.57
CA PRO A 110 -25.14 3.40 31.61
C PRO A 110 -25.81 4.07 30.41
N GLN A 111 -26.43 5.24 30.59
CA GLN A 111 -27.07 5.97 29.49
C GLN A 111 -26.01 6.55 28.56
N LEU A 112 -24.96 7.17 29.10
CA LEU A 112 -23.83 7.66 28.31
C LEU A 112 -23.13 6.52 27.55
N LYS A 113 -22.93 5.37 28.19
CA LYS A 113 -22.35 4.17 27.55
C LYS A 113 -23.18 3.70 26.35
N ARG A 114 -24.52 3.74 26.47
CA ARG A 114 -25.43 3.43 25.35
C ARG A 114 -25.33 4.46 24.23
N GLN A 115 -25.31 5.75 24.56
CA GLN A 115 -25.17 6.84 23.58
C GLN A 115 -23.86 6.72 22.79
N LEU A 116 -22.72 6.54 23.47
CA LEU A 116 -21.41 6.35 22.82
C LEU A 116 -21.37 5.10 21.95
N SER A 117 -21.98 4.00 22.42
CA SER A 117 -22.05 2.75 21.65
C SER A 117 -22.93 2.84 20.41
N ALA A 118 -23.90 3.76 20.40
CA ALA A 118 -24.79 4.00 19.27
C ALA A 118 -24.21 4.96 18.22
N MET A 119 -23.11 5.65 18.52
CA MET A 119 -22.44 6.52 17.55
C MET A 119 -21.86 5.71 16.38
N THR A 120 -21.89 6.31 15.20
CA THR A 120 -21.17 5.79 14.02
C THR A 120 -19.69 5.60 14.36
N SER A 121 -19.11 4.45 14.01
CA SER A 121 -17.69 4.21 14.28
C SER A 121 -16.81 5.10 13.39
N ASN A 122 -15.61 5.43 13.87
CA ASN A 122 -14.70 6.25 13.07
C ASN A 122 -14.27 5.55 11.78
N ASP A 123 -14.18 4.21 11.79
CA ASP A 123 -13.94 3.41 10.57
C ASP A 123 -15.08 3.54 9.56
N GLN A 124 -16.34 3.63 10.01
CA GLN A 124 -17.49 3.90 9.14
C GLN A 124 -17.48 5.34 8.62
N LEU A 125 -17.04 6.30 9.43
CA LEU A 125 -16.87 7.69 8.99
C LEU A 125 -15.83 7.80 7.87
N LEU A 126 -14.66 7.17 8.00
CA LEU A 126 -13.68 7.11 6.92
C LEU A 126 -14.17 6.29 5.72
N GLY A 127 -14.83 5.16 5.98
CA GLY A 127 -15.45 4.36 4.93
C GLY A 127 -16.47 5.15 4.10
N SER A 128 -17.21 6.07 4.72
CA SER A 128 -18.22 6.89 4.03
C SER A 128 -17.62 7.84 2.99
N ILE A 129 -16.51 8.52 3.30
CA ILE A 129 -15.82 9.40 2.33
C ILE A 129 -15.13 8.58 1.23
N ILE A 130 -14.60 7.40 1.56
CA ILE A 130 -14.05 6.46 0.58
C ILE A 130 -15.13 6.03 -0.40
N LYS A 131 -16.31 5.63 0.11
CA LYS A 131 -17.47 5.25 -0.70
C LYS A 131 -17.94 6.40 -1.60
N GLN A 132 -18.00 7.62 -1.06
CA GLN A 132 -18.39 8.80 -1.82
C GLN A 132 -17.40 9.09 -2.97
N ALA A 133 -16.09 9.03 -2.70
CA ALA A 133 -15.07 9.21 -3.72
C ALA A 133 -15.16 8.13 -4.81
N SER A 134 -15.28 6.86 -4.40
CA SER A 134 -15.40 5.72 -5.31
C SER A 134 -16.67 5.77 -6.18
N ALA A 135 -17.76 6.41 -5.72
CA ALA A 135 -18.95 6.61 -6.56
C ALA A 135 -18.66 7.46 -7.81
N HIS A 136 -17.60 8.27 -7.78
CA HIS A 136 -17.14 9.11 -8.88
C HIS A 136 -15.90 8.56 -9.60
N TRP A 137 -15.61 7.25 -9.48
CA TRP A 137 -14.42 6.63 -10.11
C TRP A 137 -14.31 6.85 -11.63
N LYS A 138 -15.45 6.89 -12.34
CA LYS A 138 -15.47 7.20 -13.79
C LYS A 138 -15.00 8.62 -14.12
N LYS A 139 -14.99 9.53 -13.13
CA LYS A 139 -14.45 10.89 -13.22
C LYS A 139 -13.00 10.97 -12.74
N GLY A 140 -12.37 9.82 -12.46
CA GLY A 140 -11.00 9.70 -11.97
C GLY A 140 -10.83 9.89 -10.46
N PHE A 141 -11.91 9.85 -9.67
CA PHE A 141 -11.83 9.98 -8.22
C PHE A 141 -11.75 8.64 -7.50
N GLY A 142 -10.91 8.52 -6.47
CA GLY A 142 -10.88 7.29 -5.70
C GLY A 142 -9.90 7.28 -4.55
N VAL A 143 -10.06 6.27 -3.69
CA VAL A 143 -9.12 5.97 -2.62
C VAL A 143 -8.54 4.59 -2.82
N VAL A 144 -7.21 4.50 -2.77
CA VAL A 144 -6.48 3.23 -2.73
C VAL A 144 -5.97 3.01 -1.31
N VAL A 145 -6.33 1.87 -0.73
CA VAL A 145 -5.94 1.51 0.64
C VAL A 145 -4.75 0.57 0.63
N GLY A 146 -3.79 0.82 1.53
CA GLY A 146 -2.62 -0.02 1.73
C GLY A 146 -2.97 -1.36 2.38
N GLN A 147 -2.25 -2.41 2.00
CA GLN A 147 -2.31 -3.76 2.59
C GLN A 147 -0.90 -4.34 2.67
N SER A 148 -0.71 -5.39 3.46
CA SER A 148 0.58 -6.09 3.54
C SER A 148 0.41 -7.59 3.34
N GLY A 149 1.38 -8.23 2.71
CA GLY A 149 1.61 -9.67 2.81
C GLY A 149 1.98 -10.07 4.24
N LEU A 150 1.61 -11.30 4.60
CA LEU A 150 1.96 -11.96 5.85
C LEU A 150 2.81 -13.20 5.57
N ASN A 151 3.62 -13.61 6.54
CA ASN A 151 4.41 -14.85 6.48
C ASN A 151 3.62 -16.10 6.93
N GLU A 152 2.34 -15.92 7.22
CA GLU A 152 1.39 -16.98 7.58
C GLU A 152 0.09 -16.78 6.79
N GLU A 153 -0.64 -17.87 6.55
CA GLU A 153 -1.97 -17.81 5.97
C GLU A 153 -2.93 -17.11 6.95
N ARG A 154 -3.81 -16.26 6.42
CA ARG A 154 -4.83 -15.59 7.22
C ARG A 154 -6.15 -15.56 6.48
N GLU A 155 -7.13 -16.25 7.03
CA GLU A 155 -8.49 -16.26 6.50
C GLU A 155 -9.36 -15.18 7.16
N TYR A 156 -10.23 -14.58 6.36
CA TYR A 156 -11.21 -13.60 6.82
C TYR A 156 -12.62 -14.13 6.60
N LEU A 157 -13.22 -14.69 7.65
CA LEU A 157 -14.54 -15.33 7.60
C LEU A 157 -15.69 -14.31 7.49
N ASP A 158 -15.46 -13.07 7.90
CA ASP A 158 -16.44 -11.98 7.93
C ASP A 158 -16.65 -11.28 6.58
N ARG A 159 -15.89 -11.66 5.54
CA ARG A 159 -15.89 -10.97 4.26
C ARG A 159 -15.46 -11.89 3.11
N LYS A 160 -15.75 -11.45 1.88
CA LYS A 160 -15.31 -12.20 0.69
C LYS A 160 -13.79 -12.10 0.49
N PRO A 161 -13.16 -13.12 -0.12
CA PRO A 161 -11.76 -13.04 -0.55
C PRO A 161 -11.50 -11.83 -1.43
N LEU A 162 -10.35 -11.21 -1.26
CA LEU A 162 -9.95 -10.06 -2.08
C LEU A 162 -9.79 -10.51 -3.54
N ARG A 163 -10.34 -9.73 -4.47
CA ARG A 163 -10.20 -10.00 -5.90
C ARG A 163 -9.01 -9.24 -6.44
N SER A 164 -8.09 -9.95 -7.08
CA SER A 164 -7.06 -9.31 -7.91
C SER A 164 -7.71 -8.55 -9.07
N LYS A 165 -7.26 -7.32 -9.28
CA LYS A 165 -7.63 -6.47 -10.43
C LYS A 165 -6.58 -6.53 -11.56
N VAL A 166 -5.63 -7.45 -11.49
CA VAL A 166 -4.56 -7.59 -12.48
C VAL A 166 -5.01 -8.53 -13.59
N TYR A 167 -5.21 -7.98 -14.78
CA TYR A 167 -5.43 -8.78 -15.98
C TYR A 167 -4.10 -9.17 -16.61
N GLN A 168 -3.92 -10.45 -16.93
CA GLN A 168 -2.72 -10.98 -17.55
C GLN A 168 -3.01 -11.36 -18.99
N ARG A 169 -2.37 -10.67 -19.93
CA ARG A 169 -2.33 -11.08 -21.34
C ARG A 169 -0.95 -11.61 -21.64
N GLN A 170 -0.87 -12.82 -22.19
CA GLN A 170 0.39 -13.50 -22.40
C GLN A 170 0.50 -14.06 -23.82
N MET A 171 1.70 -13.98 -24.40
CA MET A 171 2.02 -14.71 -25.63
C MET A 171 2.17 -16.21 -25.34
N ARG A 172 1.86 -17.05 -26.33
CA ARG A 172 2.00 -18.51 -26.25
C ARG A 172 3.47 -18.86 -25.96
N GLY A 173 3.69 -19.68 -24.93
CA GLY A 173 5.03 -20.15 -24.55
C GLY A 173 5.81 -19.22 -23.59
N ALA A 174 5.32 -18.02 -23.30
CA ALA A 174 5.98 -17.18 -22.29
C ALA A 174 5.87 -17.76 -20.87
N PRO A 175 6.86 -17.52 -19.99
CA PRO A 175 6.76 -17.92 -18.59
C PRO A 175 5.68 -17.09 -17.90
N LYS A 176 4.95 -17.73 -16.98
CA LYS A 176 3.87 -17.06 -16.25
C LYS A 176 4.47 -16.06 -15.25
N PRO A 177 3.96 -14.82 -15.16
CA PRO A 177 4.51 -13.78 -14.29
C PRO A 177 4.66 -14.18 -12.82
N TYR A 178 3.75 -15.01 -12.34
CA TYR A 178 3.69 -15.46 -10.96
C TYR A 178 4.85 -16.40 -10.57
N VAL A 179 5.70 -16.82 -11.52
CA VAL A 179 6.91 -17.63 -11.26
C VAL A 179 8.02 -16.79 -10.64
N TRP A 180 8.09 -15.49 -10.92
CA TRP A 180 9.14 -14.58 -10.45
C TRP A 180 8.63 -13.46 -9.54
N ALA A 181 7.32 -13.26 -9.45
CA ALA A 181 6.73 -12.33 -8.50
C ALA A 181 6.93 -12.84 -7.05
N PRO A 182 7.47 -12.02 -6.14
CA PRO A 182 7.59 -12.40 -4.74
C PRO A 182 6.22 -12.73 -4.16
N ALA A 183 6.18 -13.75 -3.31
CA ALA A 183 4.93 -14.32 -2.82
C ALA A 183 4.80 -14.21 -1.31
N PHE A 184 3.56 -14.09 -0.84
CA PHE A 184 3.22 -14.17 0.57
C PHE A 184 2.13 -15.23 0.77
N PRO A 185 2.17 -16.03 1.85
CA PRO A 185 1.12 -17.00 2.16
C PRO A 185 -0.19 -16.35 2.61
N GLY A 186 -0.18 -15.14 3.18
CA GLY A 186 -1.39 -14.45 3.60
C GLY A 186 -1.39 -12.95 3.33
N LEU A 187 -2.51 -12.31 3.62
CA LEU A 187 -2.70 -10.86 3.50
C LEU A 187 -3.23 -10.27 4.79
N LEU A 188 -2.61 -9.20 5.24
CA LEU A 188 -3.14 -8.28 6.23
C LEU A 188 -4.03 -7.26 5.53
N ARG A 189 -5.33 -7.40 5.77
CA ARG A 189 -6.41 -6.60 5.19
C ARG A 189 -6.88 -5.49 6.13
N ASN A 190 -7.48 -4.46 5.57
CA ASN A 190 -8.08 -3.36 6.32
C ASN A 190 -9.42 -3.78 6.94
N VAL A 191 -9.92 -3.06 7.94
CA VAL A 191 -11.28 -3.25 8.45
C VAL A 191 -12.33 -3.08 7.34
N LEU A 192 -13.39 -3.88 7.40
CA LEU A 192 -14.37 -3.99 6.32
C LEU A 192 -15.00 -2.64 5.91
N PRO A 193 -15.34 -1.70 6.81
CA PRO A 193 -15.91 -0.41 6.43
C PRO A 193 -15.01 0.43 5.52
N ILE A 194 -13.69 0.34 5.68
CA ILE A 194 -12.69 1.06 4.90
C ILE A 194 -12.39 0.30 3.60
N GLU A 195 -12.28 -1.03 3.69
CA GLU A 195 -11.81 -1.86 2.59
C GLU A 195 -12.81 -2.03 1.45
N LYS A 196 -14.09 -2.23 1.78
CA LYS A 196 -15.10 -2.72 0.83
C LYS A 196 -15.42 -1.73 -0.29
N ASP A 197 -15.31 -0.44 0.02
CA ASP A 197 -15.67 0.67 -0.88
C ASP A 197 -14.42 1.32 -1.51
N ALA A 198 -13.22 0.82 -1.22
CA ALA A 198 -11.98 1.34 -1.80
C ALA A 198 -11.93 1.12 -3.32
N ALA A 199 -11.45 2.12 -4.06
CA ALA A 199 -11.28 2.05 -5.51
C ALA A 199 -10.14 1.09 -5.90
N GLY A 200 -9.20 0.85 -4.99
CA GLY A 200 -8.11 -0.11 -5.16
C GLY A 200 -7.49 -0.57 -3.86
N HIS A 201 -6.73 -1.66 -3.96
CA HIS A 201 -6.00 -2.28 -2.84
C HIS A 201 -4.55 -2.47 -3.27
N GLY A 202 -3.63 -1.79 -2.59
CA GLY A 202 -2.23 -1.74 -2.95
C GLY A 202 -1.34 -2.32 -1.87
N LEU A 203 -0.39 -3.18 -2.25
CA LEU A 203 0.57 -3.75 -1.31
C LEU A 203 1.69 -2.76 -0.96
N LEU A 204 2.02 -2.72 0.33
CA LEU A 204 3.07 -1.88 0.91
C LEU A 204 4.38 -2.64 1.15
N ASN A 205 4.42 -3.94 0.85
CA ASN A 205 5.59 -4.76 1.12
C ASN A 205 6.82 -4.29 0.35
N LEU A 206 7.95 -4.35 1.03
CA LEU A 206 9.26 -4.07 0.46
C LEU A 206 10.11 -5.34 0.49
N SER A 207 10.98 -5.49 -0.51
CA SER A 207 12.00 -6.53 -0.55
C SER A 207 13.35 -5.82 -0.53
N PRO A 208 14.03 -5.73 0.63
CA PRO A 208 15.35 -5.14 0.69
C PRO A 208 16.36 -5.95 -0.13
N GLU A 209 17.45 -5.30 -0.55
CA GLU A 209 18.59 -5.99 -1.13
C GLU A 209 19.43 -6.72 -0.07
N ILE A 210 20.49 -7.42 -0.49
CA ILE A 210 21.41 -8.15 0.41
C ILE A 210 22.00 -7.31 1.55
N ASP A 211 22.09 -5.98 1.37
CA ASP A 211 22.60 -5.05 2.38
C ASP A 211 21.50 -4.35 3.20
N GLY A 212 20.23 -4.80 3.07
CA GLY A 212 19.09 -4.25 3.81
C GLY A 212 18.50 -2.97 3.22
N ILE A 213 19.15 -2.35 2.23
CA ILE A 213 18.68 -1.11 1.62
C ILE A 213 17.65 -1.41 0.53
N VAL A 214 16.54 -0.68 0.52
CA VAL A 214 15.50 -0.81 -0.49
C VAL A 214 15.83 0.07 -1.69
N ARG A 215 16.12 -0.56 -2.84
CA ARG A 215 16.42 0.15 -4.11
C ARG A 215 15.40 -0.12 -5.21
N ARG A 216 14.62 -1.18 -5.05
CA ARG A 216 13.56 -1.59 -5.98
C ARG A 216 12.34 -2.05 -5.20
N VAL A 217 11.18 -1.73 -5.76
CA VAL A 217 9.89 -2.22 -5.27
C VAL A 217 9.27 -3.03 -6.42
N PRO A 218 8.89 -4.30 -6.19
CA PRO A 218 8.17 -5.07 -7.20
C PRO A 218 6.91 -4.34 -7.65
N ALA A 219 6.56 -4.40 -8.94
CA ALA A 219 5.27 -3.86 -9.41
C ALA A 219 4.08 -4.70 -8.89
N PHE A 220 4.32 -6.00 -8.72
CA PHE A 220 3.33 -6.97 -8.29
C PHE A 220 3.94 -7.96 -7.31
N PHE A 221 3.11 -8.39 -6.36
CA PHE A 221 3.34 -9.56 -5.54
C PHE A 221 2.31 -10.64 -5.87
N ARG A 222 2.54 -11.85 -5.38
CA ARG A 222 1.68 -13.01 -5.59
C ARG A 222 1.08 -13.50 -4.28
N LEU A 223 -0.22 -13.77 -4.32
CA LEU A 223 -0.90 -14.64 -3.38
C LEU A 223 -1.56 -15.76 -4.21
N ASP A 224 -1.25 -17.01 -3.87
CA ASP A 224 -1.57 -18.19 -4.68
C ASP A 224 -1.13 -18.06 -6.14
N LYS A 225 -2.07 -18.09 -7.09
CA LYS A 225 -1.82 -17.94 -8.53
C LYS A 225 -2.23 -16.55 -9.05
N LYS A 226 -2.52 -15.61 -8.15
CA LYS A 226 -3.01 -14.27 -8.49
C LYS A 226 -1.97 -13.22 -8.15
N LEU A 227 -1.89 -12.20 -9.00
CA LEU A 227 -1.01 -11.04 -8.78
C LEU A 227 -1.78 -9.91 -8.12
N TYR A 228 -1.12 -9.21 -7.21
CA TYR A 228 -1.65 -8.05 -6.52
C TYR A 228 -0.66 -6.89 -6.73
N PRO A 229 -1.16 -5.71 -7.15
CA PRO A 229 -0.31 -4.56 -7.42
C PRO A 229 0.23 -3.97 -6.11
N THR A 230 1.37 -3.30 -6.19
CA THR A 230 1.81 -2.39 -5.12
C THR A 230 0.99 -1.12 -5.10
N LEU A 231 1.05 -0.38 -3.99
CA LEU A 231 0.32 0.88 -3.84
C LEU A 231 0.55 1.84 -5.00
N ALA A 232 1.79 2.03 -5.44
CA ALA A 232 2.12 2.91 -6.54
C ALA A 232 1.44 2.49 -7.86
N VAL A 233 1.48 1.21 -8.19
CA VAL A 233 0.85 0.66 -9.41
C VAL A 233 -0.67 0.80 -9.33
N GLU A 234 -1.25 0.53 -8.17
CA GLU A 234 -2.70 0.60 -7.98
C GLU A 234 -3.24 2.03 -8.00
N VAL A 235 -2.52 2.98 -7.39
CA VAL A 235 -2.84 4.42 -7.48
C VAL A 235 -2.79 4.88 -8.93
N MET A 236 -1.75 4.50 -9.67
CA MET A 236 -1.65 4.81 -11.10
C MET A 236 -2.82 4.25 -11.90
N ARG A 237 -3.19 2.97 -11.65
CA ARG A 237 -4.36 2.34 -12.31
C ARG A 237 -5.64 3.11 -12.04
N VAL A 238 -5.92 3.45 -10.77
CA VAL A 238 -7.14 4.19 -10.40
C VAL A 238 -7.13 5.60 -10.99
N TYR A 239 -5.97 6.24 -11.06
CA TYR A 239 -5.82 7.58 -11.63
C TYR A 239 -6.01 7.60 -13.16
N SER A 240 -5.55 6.57 -13.87
CA SER A 240 -5.66 6.48 -15.33
C SER A 240 -7.05 6.05 -15.83
N GLY A 241 -7.86 5.40 -15.00
CA GLY A 241 -9.17 4.84 -15.36
C GLY A 241 -9.11 3.35 -15.66
#